data_AF-A0A936XUR0-F1
#
_entry.id   AF-A0A936XUR0-F1
#
_cell.length_a   1.000
_cell.length_b   1.000
_cell.length_c   1.000
_cell.angle_alpha   90.00
_cell.angle_beta   90.00
_cell.angle_gamma   90.00
#
_symmetry.space_group_name_H-M   'P 1'
#
loop_
_entity.id
_entity.type
_entity.pdbx_description
1 polymer ?
#
loop_
_entity_poly.entity_id
_entity_poly.type
_entity_poly.pdbx_seq_one_letter_code
_entity_poly.pdbx_strand_id
1 'polypeptide(L)'
;MAEVEIKKSSSGNKRMNKKTTRVDLTPMVDLGFLLITFFVFTTTMAQPKVMGLNEPIDTIPNDEICNSCVLTVLLDKDDQISYYEGMLENFPPVKQTLFAVNGIREVLLQKKEKVRVTTGDANDFVLIIKPGERSTMQNFVDIMDEVAINDIRHYYISEINATDKKLIHFQ
;
A
#
# COMPACT_ATOMS: atom_id res chain seq x y z
N MET A 1 25.75 30.91 -103.30
CA MET A 1 26.28 29.82 -102.44
C MET A 1 26.28 30.35 -101.01
N ALA A 2 25.43 29.80 -100.15
CA ALA A 2 25.41 30.08 -98.73
C ALA A 2 25.49 28.72 -98.02
N GLU A 3 26.58 28.51 -97.29
CA GLU A 3 26.87 27.29 -96.56
C GLU A 3 26.13 27.35 -95.21
N VAL A 4 25.27 26.36 -94.95
CA VAL A 4 24.57 26.23 -93.68
C VAL A 4 25.44 25.36 -92.77
N GLU A 5 26.13 25.98 -91.80
CA GLU A 5 26.79 25.25 -90.72
C GLU A 5 25.75 24.67 -89.75
N ILE A 6 25.60 23.35 -89.76
CA ILE A 6 24.87 22.62 -88.71
C ILE A 6 25.82 22.46 -87.52
N LYS A 7 25.66 23.27 -86.48
CA LYS A 7 26.28 23.01 -85.18
C LYS A 7 25.71 21.70 -84.62
N LYS A 8 26.48 20.61 -84.72
CA LYS A 8 26.23 19.36 -83.98
C LYS A 8 26.33 19.66 -82.48
N SER A 9 25.18 19.79 -81.81
CA SER A 9 25.14 19.73 -80.36
C SER A 9 25.55 18.33 -79.93
N SER A 10 26.76 18.19 -79.38
CA SER A 10 27.20 16.95 -78.76
C SER A 10 26.23 16.60 -77.62
N SER A 11 25.42 15.57 -77.81
CA SER A 11 24.59 14.99 -76.76
C SER A 11 25.51 14.30 -75.74
N GLY A 12 26.06 15.12 -74.84
CA GLY A 12 26.82 14.67 -73.70
C GLY A 12 25.85 14.08 -72.69
N ASN A 13 25.86 12.74 -72.57
CA ASN A 13 25.08 12.01 -71.59
C ASN A 13 25.54 12.41 -70.17
N LYS A 14 24.93 13.44 -69.58
CA LYS A 14 25.16 13.83 -68.18
C LYS A 14 24.60 12.71 -67.29
N ARG A 15 25.46 11.76 -66.88
CA ARG A 15 25.13 10.79 -65.84
C ARG A 15 24.79 11.55 -64.56
N MET A 16 23.52 11.54 -64.19
CA MET A 16 23.03 12.13 -62.95
C MET A 16 23.60 11.33 -61.77
N ASN A 17 24.46 11.99 -60.99
CA ASN A 17 25.16 11.38 -59.87
C ASN A 17 24.15 11.15 -58.73
N LYS A 18 23.64 9.91 -58.60
CA LYS A 18 22.70 9.54 -57.54
C LYS A 18 23.43 9.58 -56.19
N LYS A 19 23.22 10.63 -55.40
CA LYS A 19 23.67 10.64 -54.00
C LYS A 19 22.83 9.62 -53.23
N THR A 20 23.51 8.62 -52.67
CA THR A 20 22.91 7.67 -51.71
C THR A 20 22.48 8.44 -50.46
N THR A 21 21.20 8.39 -50.12
CA THR A 21 20.68 8.91 -48.85
C THR A 21 20.93 7.85 -47.79
N ARG A 22 21.86 8.13 -46.87
CA ARG A 22 22.02 7.32 -45.65
C ARG A 22 20.85 7.61 -44.72
N VAL A 23 20.22 6.54 -44.22
CA VAL A 23 19.11 6.64 -43.27
C VAL A 23 19.69 6.92 -41.89
N ASP A 24 19.21 7.97 -41.24
CA ASP A 24 19.56 8.28 -39.87
C ASP A 24 18.70 7.42 -38.92
N LEU A 25 19.35 6.59 -38.10
CA LEU A 25 18.70 5.71 -37.13
C LEU A 25 18.61 6.34 -35.73
N THR A 26 19.14 7.56 -35.55
CA THR A 26 19.08 8.30 -34.27
C THR A 26 17.67 8.35 -33.65
N PRO A 27 16.58 8.62 -34.41
CA PRO A 27 15.24 8.58 -33.83
C PRO A 27 14.77 7.17 -33.40
N MET A 28 15.32 6.11 -34.01
CA MET A 28 14.98 4.73 -33.65
C MET A 28 15.67 4.28 -32.35
N VAL A 29 16.90 4.74 -32.14
CA VAL A 29 17.68 4.46 -30.91
C VAL A 29 17.07 5.16 -29.70
N ASP A 30 16.66 6.42 -29.88
CA ASP A 30 16.04 7.20 -28.81
C ASP A 30 14.70 6.61 -28.34
N LEU A 31 13.88 6.12 -29.28
CA LEU A 31 12.63 5.43 -28.96
C LEU A 31 12.88 4.12 -28.17
N GLY A 32 13.95 3.40 -28.47
CA GLY A 32 14.38 2.23 -27.70
C GLY A 32 14.85 2.59 -26.29
N PHE A 33 15.64 3.66 -26.15
CA PHE A 33 16.11 4.14 -24.85
C PHE A 33 14.95 4.62 -23.96
N LEU A 34 13.96 5.31 -24.55
CA LEU A 34 12.75 5.73 -23.85
C LEU A 34 11.92 4.53 -23.37
N LEU A 35 11.83 3.45 -24.16
CA LEU A 35 11.11 2.25 -23.76
C LEU A 35 11.81 1.48 -22.64
N ILE A 36 13.13 1.32 -22.70
CA ILE A 36 13.87 0.62 -21.64
C ILE A 36 13.75 1.39 -20.32
N THR A 37 13.91 2.72 -20.35
CA THR A 37 13.77 3.56 -19.15
C THR A 37 12.33 3.55 -18.62
N PHE A 38 11.32 3.64 -19.48
CA PHE A 38 9.92 3.51 -19.10
C PHE A 38 9.60 2.15 -18.48
N PHE A 39 10.06 1.05 -19.07
CA PHE A 39 9.83 -0.30 -18.54
C PHE A 39 10.57 -0.56 -17.23
N VAL A 40 11.81 -0.10 -17.10
CA VAL A 40 12.55 -0.19 -15.82
C VAL A 40 11.86 0.66 -14.74
N PHE A 41 11.39 1.88 -15.06
CA PHE A 41 10.70 2.72 -14.08
C PHE A 41 9.36 2.12 -13.64
N THR A 42 8.54 1.69 -14.60
CA THR A 42 7.24 1.05 -14.31
C THR A 42 7.39 -0.27 -13.54
N THR A 43 8.41 -1.08 -13.83
CA THR A 43 8.70 -2.31 -13.06
C THR A 43 9.10 -2.00 -11.61
N THR A 44 9.85 -0.93 -11.34
CA THR A 44 10.19 -0.56 -9.96
C THR A 44 8.99 -0.08 -9.14
N MET A 45 8.04 0.65 -9.75
CA MET A 45 6.80 1.06 -9.08
C MET A 45 5.85 -0.11 -8.79
N ALA A 46 5.89 -1.16 -9.62
CA ALA A 46 5.06 -2.35 -9.43
C ALA A 46 5.57 -3.29 -8.32
N GLN A 47 6.75 -3.03 -7.74
CA GLN A 47 7.27 -3.87 -6.66
C GLN A 47 6.42 -3.70 -5.40
N PRO A 48 5.97 -4.80 -4.77
CA PRO A 48 5.25 -4.72 -3.51
C PRO A 48 6.18 -4.18 -2.42
N LYS A 49 5.80 -3.05 -1.80
CA LYS A 49 6.48 -2.52 -0.63
C LYS A 49 6.12 -3.40 0.58
N VAL A 50 7.08 -4.19 1.06
CA VAL A 50 6.90 -5.05 2.24
C VAL A 50 6.83 -4.19 3.51
N MET A 51 5.78 -4.39 4.31
CA MET A 51 5.75 -3.92 5.70
C MET A 51 6.29 -5.04 6.59
N GLY A 52 7.25 -4.73 7.46
CA GLY A 52 7.76 -5.69 8.44
C GLY A 52 6.69 -5.95 9.49
N LEU A 53 6.11 -7.16 9.50
CA LEU A 53 5.22 -7.59 10.55
C LEU A 53 6.04 -8.27 11.64
N ASN A 54 6.04 -7.71 12.85
CA ASN A 54 6.61 -8.36 14.01
C ASN A 54 5.49 -9.15 14.68
N GLU A 55 5.34 -10.42 14.28
CA GLU A 55 4.47 -11.33 15.01
C GLU A 55 5.15 -11.73 16.33
N PRO A 56 4.40 -11.79 17.44
CA PRO A 56 4.93 -12.26 18.70
C PRO A 56 5.33 -13.74 18.59
N ILE A 57 6.40 -14.11 19.29
CA ILE A 57 6.92 -15.48 19.27
C ILE A 57 5.96 -16.36 20.08
N ASP A 58 5.47 -17.46 19.49
CA ASP A 58 4.60 -18.48 20.12
C ASP A 58 5.26 -19.27 21.27
N THR A 59 6.36 -18.78 21.86
CA THR A 59 6.91 -19.37 23.07
C THR A 59 5.92 -19.10 24.20
N ILE A 60 5.25 -20.16 24.64
CA ILE A 60 4.24 -20.15 25.70
C ILE A 60 4.96 -20.04 27.05
N PRO A 61 4.90 -18.91 27.78
CA PRO A 61 4.47 -18.95 29.15
C PRO A 61 2.94 -18.96 29.15
N ASN A 62 2.35 -19.65 30.12
CA ASN A 62 0.94 -19.47 30.48
C ASN A 62 0.74 -18.06 31.04
N ASP A 63 0.91 -17.03 30.21
CA ASP A 63 0.46 -15.70 30.57
C ASP A 63 -1.05 -15.74 30.36
N GLU A 64 -1.78 -15.86 31.46
CA GLU A 64 -3.20 -15.54 31.50
C GLU A 64 -3.34 -14.11 30.97
N ILE A 65 -3.59 -13.97 29.66
CA ILE A 65 -3.72 -12.67 29.02
C ILE A 65 -4.89 -12.01 29.72
N CYS A 66 -4.58 -10.93 30.44
CA CYS A 66 -5.60 -10.21 31.17
C CYS A 66 -6.64 -9.72 30.16
N ASN A 67 -7.90 -10.14 30.32
CA ASN A 67 -8.99 -9.74 29.43
C ASN A 67 -9.13 -8.22 29.30
N SER A 68 -8.72 -7.47 30.33
CA SER A 68 -8.71 -6.01 30.31
C SER A 68 -7.56 -5.40 29.50
N CYS A 69 -6.56 -6.19 29.11
CA CYS A 69 -5.41 -5.73 28.32
C CYS A 69 -5.60 -5.87 26.81
N VAL A 70 -6.67 -6.55 26.38
CA VAL A 70 -6.97 -6.76 24.96
C VAL A 70 -7.87 -5.66 24.42
N LEU A 71 -7.52 -5.13 23.25
CA LEU A 71 -8.38 -4.27 22.43
C LEU A 71 -8.56 -4.92 21.06
N THR A 72 -9.81 -5.13 20.66
CA THR A 72 -10.11 -5.60 19.31
C THR A 72 -10.63 -4.45 18.47
N VAL A 73 -10.02 -4.28 17.30
CA VAL A 73 -10.34 -3.24 16.32
C VAL A 73 -10.86 -3.91 15.06
N LEU A 74 -12.01 -3.45 14.59
CA LEU A 74 -12.71 -3.93 13.41
C LEU A 74 -12.74 -2.79 12.40
N LEU A 75 -12.17 -3.07 11.23
CA LEU A 75 -12.16 -2.12 10.14
C LEU A 75 -13.39 -2.35 9.27
N ASP A 76 -14.20 -1.32 9.08
CA ASP A 76 -15.36 -1.36 8.18
C ASP A 76 -15.18 -0.37 7.03
N LYS A 77 -16.23 -0.21 6.22
CA LYS A 77 -16.29 0.75 5.12
C LYS A 77 -16.25 2.20 5.63
N ASP A 78 -15.90 3.12 4.74
CA ASP A 78 -16.00 4.59 4.94
C ASP A 78 -15.10 5.10 6.07
N ASP A 79 -13.90 4.51 6.21
CA ASP A 79 -12.89 4.87 7.21
C ASP A 79 -13.38 4.76 8.66
N GLN A 80 -14.45 3.97 8.88
CA GLN A 80 -15.01 3.72 10.19
C GLN A 80 -14.31 2.54 10.88
N ILE A 81 -14.00 2.76 12.14
CA ILE A 81 -13.34 1.79 13.00
C ILE A 81 -14.26 1.51 14.17
N SER A 82 -14.74 0.28 14.25
CA SER A 82 -15.45 -0.22 15.43
C SER A 82 -14.48 -0.91 16.36
N TYR A 83 -14.54 -0.69 17.66
CA TYR A 83 -13.66 -1.36 18.62
C TYR A 83 -14.38 -1.75 19.90
N TYR A 84 -13.85 -2.77 20.56
CA TYR A 84 -14.30 -3.23 21.87
C TYR A 84 -13.12 -3.72 22.72
N GLU A 85 -13.31 -3.67 24.04
CA GLU A 85 -12.32 -4.10 25.01
C GLU A 85 -12.66 -5.52 25.52
N GLY A 86 -11.67 -6.40 25.58
CA GLY A 86 -11.80 -7.76 26.13
C GLY A 86 -12.48 -8.80 25.23
N MET A 87 -12.92 -9.90 25.85
CA MET A 87 -13.54 -11.04 25.16
C MET A 87 -15.04 -10.84 24.90
N LEU A 88 -15.54 -11.51 23.86
CA LEU A 88 -16.91 -11.39 23.36
C LEU A 88 -18.00 -11.97 24.28
N GLU A 89 -17.64 -12.61 25.39
CA GLU A 89 -18.60 -13.35 26.24
C GLU A 89 -19.74 -12.48 26.79
N ASN A 90 -19.51 -11.16 26.97
CA ASN A 90 -20.47 -10.25 27.60
C ASN A 90 -21.05 -9.17 26.65
N PHE A 91 -20.89 -9.29 25.32
CA PHE A 91 -21.30 -8.24 24.37
C PHE A 91 -20.84 -6.84 24.81
N PRO A 92 -19.52 -6.59 24.90
CA PRO A 92 -19.01 -5.31 25.33
C PRO A 92 -19.56 -4.16 24.46
N PRO A 93 -19.74 -2.95 25.03
CA PRO A 93 -20.24 -1.82 24.28
C PRO A 93 -19.27 -1.49 23.14
N VAL A 94 -19.73 -1.70 21.91
CA VAL A 94 -18.97 -1.35 20.71
C VAL A 94 -18.93 0.16 20.59
N LYS A 95 -17.72 0.70 20.43
CA LYS A 95 -17.50 2.12 20.20
C LYS A 95 -17.00 2.31 18.78
N GLN A 96 -17.36 3.44 18.19
CA GLN A 96 -16.95 3.81 16.85
C GLN A 96 -15.99 4.99 16.89
N THR A 97 -14.98 4.95 16.04
CA THR A 97 -13.96 5.98 15.82
C THR A 97 -13.60 6.07 14.35
N LEU A 98 -12.83 7.10 14.00
CA LEU A 98 -12.30 7.35 12.66
C LEU A 98 -10.76 7.37 12.71
N PHE A 99 -10.10 7.39 11.56
CA PHE A 99 -8.64 7.59 11.44
C PHE A 99 -8.18 9.06 11.63
N ALA A 100 -9.07 9.95 12.10
CA ALA A 100 -8.76 11.36 12.30
C ALA A 100 -7.86 11.63 13.54
N VAL A 101 -7.41 12.88 13.69
CA VAL A 101 -6.52 13.34 14.78
C VAL A 101 -7.05 12.98 16.18
N ASN A 102 -8.37 13.08 16.38
CA ASN A 102 -9.05 12.72 17.64
C ASN A 102 -9.73 11.34 17.53
N GLY A 103 -9.10 10.43 16.79
CA GLY A 103 -9.67 9.16 16.39
C GLY A 103 -9.06 7.98 17.14
N ILE A 104 -8.71 6.94 16.39
CA ILE A 104 -8.17 5.69 16.94
C ILE A 104 -6.88 5.88 17.73
N ARG A 105 -6.04 6.87 17.38
CA ARG A 105 -4.79 7.15 18.08
C ARG A 105 -5.00 7.45 19.57
N GLU A 106 -5.99 8.28 19.90
CA GLU A 106 -6.29 8.60 21.31
C GLU A 106 -6.78 7.37 22.06
N VAL A 107 -7.57 6.52 21.42
CA VAL A 107 -8.06 5.26 22.01
C VAL A 107 -6.90 4.31 22.32
N LEU A 108 -5.96 4.15 21.38
CA LEU A 108 -4.77 3.30 21.57
C LEU A 108 -3.91 3.82 22.72
N LEU A 109 -3.65 5.13 22.77
CA LEU A 109 -2.89 5.75 23.86
C LEU A 109 -3.59 5.57 25.21
N GLN A 110 -4.88 5.90 25.30
CA GLN A 110 -5.64 5.74 26.55
C GLN A 110 -5.65 4.29 27.02
N LYS A 111 -5.79 3.33 26.10
CA LYS A 111 -5.78 1.91 26.44
C LYS A 111 -4.41 1.46 26.92
N LYS A 112 -3.33 1.84 26.23
CA LYS A 112 -1.95 1.55 26.64
C LYS A 112 -1.67 2.06 28.06
N GLU A 113 -2.14 3.27 28.39
CA GLU A 113 -1.99 3.81 29.74
C GLU A 113 -2.81 3.08 30.80
N LYS A 114 -4.04 2.65 30.48
CA LYS A 114 -4.83 1.80 31.38
C LYS A 114 -4.14 0.47 31.66
N VAL A 115 -3.55 -0.15 30.64
CA VAL A 115 -2.83 -1.42 30.79
C VAL A 115 -1.59 -1.22 31.65
N ARG A 116 -0.80 -0.17 31.41
CA ARG A 116 0.36 0.18 32.25
C ARG A 116 -0.02 0.31 33.73
N VAL A 117 -1.16 0.94 34.04
CA VAL A 117 -1.63 1.12 35.42
C VAL A 117 -2.13 -0.20 36.03
N THR A 118 -2.71 -1.08 35.22
CA THR A 118 -3.35 -2.32 35.70
C THR A 118 -2.34 -3.45 35.90
N THR A 119 -1.45 -3.65 34.93
CA THR A 119 -0.50 -4.78 34.92
C THR A 119 0.91 -4.35 35.36
N GLY A 120 1.20 -3.05 35.33
CA GLY A 120 2.52 -2.50 35.66
C GLY A 120 3.45 -2.36 34.46
N ASP A 121 3.18 -3.06 33.36
CA ASP A 121 3.89 -2.91 32.08
C ASP A 121 2.91 -2.46 30.97
N ALA A 122 3.35 -1.51 30.15
CA ALA A 122 2.62 -1.07 28.96
C ALA A 122 2.76 -2.07 27.80
N ASN A 123 3.77 -2.94 27.84
CA ASN A 123 4.02 -3.94 26.81
C ASN A 123 2.99 -5.07 26.80
N ASP A 124 2.25 -5.26 27.90
CA ASP A 124 1.18 -6.27 27.99
C ASP A 124 -0.07 -5.90 27.20
N PHE A 125 -0.08 -4.72 26.58
CA PHE A 125 -1.16 -4.30 25.70
C PHE A 125 -1.17 -5.14 24.43
N VAL A 126 -2.29 -5.83 24.20
CA VAL A 126 -2.52 -6.67 23.01
C VAL A 126 -3.57 -6.05 22.11
N LEU A 127 -3.21 -5.84 20.85
CA LEU A 127 -4.13 -5.32 19.82
C LEU A 127 -4.52 -6.43 18.85
N ILE A 128 -5.82 -6.66 18.67
CA ILE A 128 -6.34 -7.57 17.64
C ILE A 128 -6.94 -6.74 16.51
N ILE A 129 -6.40 -6.88 15.30
CA ILE A 129 -6.85 -6.17 14.11
C ILE A 129 -7.66 -7.15 13.25
N LYS A 130 -8.95 -6.84 13.06
CA LYS A 130 -9.85 -7.61 12.23
C LYS A 130 -10.30 -6.78 11.02
N PRO A 131 -9.63 -6.92 9.86
CA PRO A 131 -10.07 -6.24 8.65
C PRO A 131 -11.40 -6.85 8.18
N GLY A 132 -12.40 -6.00 7.96
CA GLY A 132 -13.68 -6.43 7.39
C GLY A 132 -13.62 -6.64 5.90
N GLU A 133 -14.54 -7.45 5.38
CA GLU A 133 -14.68 -7.73 3.93
C GLU A 133 -14.89 -6.45 3.09
N ARG A 134 -15.36 -5.37 3.74
CA ARG A 134 -15.63 -4.07 3.11
C ARG A 134 -14.57 -3.01 3.42
N SER A 135 -13.56 -3.34 4.22
CA SER A 135 -12.45 -2.43 4.52
C SER A 135 -11.51 -2.32 3.33
N THR A 136 -10.90 -1.15 3.14
CA THR A 136 -9.90 -0.95 2.09
C THR A 136 -8.50 -1.31 2.61
N MET A 137 -7.58 -1.64 1.69
CA MET A 137 -6.17 -1.84 2.06
C MET A 137 -5.57 -0.59 2.71
N GLN A 138 -6.06 0.60 2.33
CA GLN A 138 -5.64 1.85 2.95
C GLN A 138 -5.97 1.88 4.44
N ASN A 139 -7.17 1.45 4.85
CA ASN A 139 -7.52 1.35 6.27
C ASN A 139 -6.60 0.40 7.04
N PHE A 140 -6.17 -0.68 6.40
CA PHE A 140 -5.22 -1.61 6.99
C PHE A 140 -3.81 -1.00 7.10
N VAL A 141 -3.32 -0.28 6.10
CA VAL A 141 -2.04 0.43 6.19
C VAL A 141 -2.11 1.51 7.27
N ASP A 142 -3.18 2.28 7.33
CA ASP A 142 -3.35 3.37 8.29
C ASP A 142 -3.36 2.84 9.73
N ILE A 143 -4.01 1.70 10.02
CA ILE A 143 -3.95 1.11 11.36
C ILE A 143 -2.56 0.54 11.68
N MET A 144 -1.85 0.00 10.69
CA MET A 144 -0.49 -0.49 10.88
C MET A 144 0.50 0.65 11.14
N ASP A 145 0.30 1.79 10.49
CA ASP A 145 1.06 3.02 10.78
C ASP A 145 0.77 3.48 12.22
N GLU A 146 -0.48 3.44 12.69
CA GLU A 146 -0.80 3.74 14.09
C GLU A 146 -0.16 2.74 15.06
N VAL A 147 -0.08 1.45 14.72
CA VAL A 147 0.62 0.43 15.52
C VAL A 147 2.10 0.77 15.67
N ALA A 148 2.76 1.11 14.55
CA ALA A 148 4.16 1.49 14.53
C ALA A 148 4.43 2.79 15.30
N ILE A 149 3.57 3.80 15.13
CA ILE A 149 3.69 5.10 15.81
C ILE A 149 3.53 4.95 17.33
N ASN A 150 2.62 4.08 17.77
CA ASN A 150 2.35 3.88 19.19
C ASN A 150 3.24 2.80 19.85
N ASP A 151 4.23 2.25 19.13
CA ASP A 151 5.12 1.17 19.59
C ASP A 151 4.33 0.04 20.28
N ILE A 152 3.33 -0.50 19.57
CA ILE A 152 2.55 -1.64 20.04
C ILE A 152 3.28 -2.92 19.60
N ARG A 153 3.75 -3.69 20.58
CA ARG A 153 4.58 -4.88 20.34
C ARG A 153 3.78 -6.12 20.06
N HIS A 154 2.65 -6.29 20.74
CA HIS A 154 1.80 -7.47 20.62
C HIS A 154 0.55 -7.10 19.83
N TYR A 155 0.55 -7.45 18.54
CA TYR A 155 -0.64 -7.33 17.72
C TYR A 155 -0.88 -8.60 16.90
N TYR A 156 -2.15 -8.90 16.65
CA TYR A 156 -2.59 -10.08 15.92
C TYR A 156 -3.56 -9.68 14.83
N ILE A 157 -3.43 -10.29 13.66
CA ILE A 157 -4.36 -10.10 12.56
C ILE A 157 -5.26 -11.33 12.50
N SER A 158 -6.58 -11.13 12.55
CA SER A 158 -7.57 -12.20 12.52
C SER A 158 -8.72 -11.85 11.59
N GLU A 159 -9.38 -12.85 11.04
CA GLU A 159 -10.62 -12.64 10.29
C GLU A 159 -11.79 -12.28 11.21
N ILE A 160 -12.83 -11.65 10.64
CA ILE A 160 -14.07 -11.32 11.34
C ILE A 160 -14.90 -12.58 11.55
N ASN A 161 -15.25 -12.89 12.80
CA ASN A 161 -16.12 -14.03 13.12
C ASN A 161 -17.62 -13.66 13.00
N ALA A 162 -18.48 -14.68 12.92
CA ALA A 162 -19.92 -14.48 12.83
C ALA A 162 -20.50 -13.68 14.03
N THR A 163 -19.88 -13.76 15.20
CA THR A 163 -20.25 -12.98 16.39
C THR A 163 -19.89 -11.50 16.24
N ASP A 164 -18.73 -11.20 15.64
CA ASP A 164 -18.30 -9.84 15.35
C ASP A 164 -19.22 -9.17 14.31
N LYS A 165 -19.68 -9.92 13.30
CA LYS A 165 -20.66 -9.43 12.31
C LYS A 165 -21.99 -9.02 12.97
N LYS A 166 -22.43 -9.74 14.00
CA LYS A 166 -23.64 -9.37 14.75
C LYS A 166 -23.46 -8.04 15.47
N LEU A 167 -22.31 -7.81 16.09
CA LEU A 167 -22.00 -6.57 16.80
C LEU A 167 -22.02 -5.33 15.89
N ILE A 168 -21.55 -5.46 14.65
CA ILE A 168 -21.56 -4.36 13.66
C ILE A 168 -22.97 -4.11 13.10
N HIS A 169 -23.80 -5.17 12.95
CA HIS A 169 -25.15 -5.07 12.38
C HIS A 169 -26.26 -4.68 13.37
N PHE A 170 -25.99 -4.62 14.68
CA PHE A 170 -26.98 -4.24 15.69
C PHE A 170 -27.13 -2.71 15.90
N GLN A 171 -26.62 -1.89 14.97
CA GLN A 171 -26.77 -0.43 14.95
C GLN A 171 -27.58 0.05 13.75
#